data_AF-A0A1N7M737-F1
#
_entry.id   AF-A0A1N7M737-F1
#
_cell.length_a   1.000
_cell.length_b   1.000
_cell.length_c   1.000
_cell.angle_alpha   90.00
_cell.angle_beta   90.00
_cell.angle_gamma   90.00
#
_symmetry.space_group_name_H-M   'P 1'
#
loop_
_entity.id
_entity.type
_entity.pdbx_description
1 polymer ?
#
loop_
_entity_poly.entity_id
_entity_poly.type
_entity_poly.pdbx_seq_one_letter_code
_entity_poly.pdbx_strand_id
1 'polypeptide(L)'
;MSKSINIIFSNQLFKNHPLLKNDGDFYLIEEHLFFREFKFHKQKIAFHRASMKFFQTYLEKNGAKVIYIESGDDLSDIRNFQTEIRKENITEINVISPSDDWLERRLKKVTENIQLHIFDSPQFINNKSDLEKFFNPEKKFYFQTAFYKQERIRLHILMTKDGKPEGEKWTFDAENRKKYPKNQAPPFIHFPETSEFWKEALNYTEEKFSNNPGEISENPLYPISHEESQEWFEQFLDYRFQDFGVYEDAIVQKESYLNHSILSPLINSGLLQPIEVVNKTLIFAQKNKIPLNWTAPKKLDTF
;
A
#
# COMPACT_ATOMS: atom_id res chain seq x y z
N MET A 1 29.68 14.53 -16.22
CA MET A 1 29.44 13.23 -15.54
C MET A 1 27.96 12.94 -15.64
N SER A 2 27.56 11.68 -15.91
CA SER A 2 26.15 11.29 -15.86
C SER A 2 25.65 11.51 -14.42
N LYS A 3 24.56 12.26 -14.23
CA LYS A 3 23.91 12.42 -12.92
C LYS A 3 22.64 11.58 -12.92
N SER A 4 22.70 10.48 -12.17
CA SER A 4 21.57 9.58 -11.91
C SER A 4 20.86 10.00 -10.62
N ILE A 5 19.53 9.93 -10.60
CA ILE A 5 18.71 10.18 -9.41
C ILE A 5 17.65 9.08 -9.24
N ASN A 6 17.07 9.01 -8.04
CA ASN A 6 15.99 8.10 -7.68
C ASN A 6 14.74 8.91 -7.30
N ILE A 7 13.57 8.62 -7.88
CA ILE A 7 12.31 9.29 -7.51
C ILE A 7 11.40 8.31 -6.78
N ILE A 8 10.85 8.75 -5.64
CA ILE A 8 9.91 7.99 -4.80
C ILE A 8 8.67 8.85 -4.53
N PHE A 9 7.50 8.24 -4.64
CA PHE A 9 6.20 8.87 -4.35
C PHE A 9 5.58 8.37 -3.04
N SER A 10 4.52 9.05 -2.58
CA SER A 10 3.84 8.77 -1.31
C SER A 10 3.24 7.37 -1.17
N ASN A 11 3.04 6.65 -2.28
CA ASN A 11 2.53 5.29 -2.32
C ASN A 11 3.63 4.21 -2.47
N GLN A 12 4.90 4.59 -2.30
CA GLN A 12 6.06 3.74 -2.61
C GLN A 12 7.08 3.67 -1.46
N LEU A 13 6.62 3.76 -0.21
CA LEU A 13 7.47 3.86 0.98
C LEU A 13 7.93 2.48 1.48
N PHE A 14 8.51 1.66 0.61
CA PHE A 14 8.91 0.27 0.94
C PHE A 14 10.17 0.21 1.82
N LYS A 15 10.17 -0.64 2.84
CA LYS A 15 11.35 -0.87 3.70
C LYS A 15 12.56 -1.33 2.87
N ASN A 16 12.35 -2.37 2.06
CA ASN A 16 13.31 -2.89 1.10
C ASN A 16 13.05 -2.30 -0.29
N HIS A 17 13.18 -0.98 -0.42
CA HIS A 17 12.89 -0.29 -1.69
C HIS A 17 13.89 -0.72 -2.80
N PRO A 18 13.43 -1.10 -4.01
CA PRO A 18 14.32 -1.53 -5.09
C PRO A 18 15.41 -0.51 -5.44
N LEU A 19 15.09 0.78 -5.33
CA LEU A 19 16.01 1.88 -5.63
C LEU A 19 17.13 2.08 -4.59
N LEU A 20 17.06 1.46 -3.41
CA LEU A 20 18.14 1.56 -2.39
C LEU A 20 19.47 0.98 -2.86
N LYS A 21 19.45 0.16 -3.91
CA LYS A 21 20.66 -0.42 -4.52
C LYS A 21 21.29 0.47 -5.58
N ASN A 22 20.63 1.56 -5.95
CA ASN A 22 21.09 2.47 -6.99
C ASN A 22 21.88 3.63 -6.37
N ASP A 23 22.89 4.09 -7.09
CA ASP A 23 23.58 5.33 -6.75
C ASP A 23 22.70 6.55 -7.08
N GLY A 24 22.99 7.68 -6.41
CA GLY A 24 22.37 8.97 -6.69
C GLY A 24 21.45 9.48 -5.58
N ASP A 25 21.09 10.75 -5.69
CA ASP A 25 20.23 11.41 -4.71
C ASP A 25 18.77 10.94 -4.85
N PHE A 26 18.03 10.92 -3.74
CA PHE A 26 16.62 10.53 -3.69
C PHE A 26 15.73 11.76 -3.68
N TYR A 27 14.83 11.87 -4.65
CA TYR A 27 13.75 12.84 -4.65
C TYR A 27 12.49 12.18 -4.09
N LEU A 28 12.09 12.59 -2.90
CA LEU A 28 10.84 12.15 -2.28
C LEU A 28 9.78 13.23 -2.52
N ILE A 29 8.82 12.93 -3.39
CA ILE A 29 7.92 13.94 -3.97
C ILE A 29 6.49 13.74 -3.47
N GLU A 30 5.92 14.78 -2.85
CA GLU A 30 4.48 14.87 -2.55
C GLU A 30 3.70 15.16 -3.84
N GLU A 31 3.68 14.17 -4.74
CA GLU A 31 3.17 14.32 -6.11
C GLU A 31 1.77 14.95 -6.14
N HIS A 32 1.60 15.96 -6.99
CA HIS A 32 0.37 16.72 -7.21
C HIS A 32 -0.86 15.80 -7.33
N LEU A 33 -0.71 14.70 -8.07
CA LEU A 33 -1.76 13.70 -8.27
C LEU A 33 -2.33 13.13 -6.95
N PHE A 34 -1.49 12.98 -5.92
CA PHE A 34 -1.87 12.33 -4.66
C PHE A 34 -2.25 13.31 -3.54
N PHE A 35 -1.91 14.59 -3.70
CA PHE A 35 -2.18 15.64 -2.70
C PHE A 35 -3.17 16.71 -3.15
N ARG A 36 -3.17 17.12 -4.43
CA ARG A 36 -3.85 18.33 -4.91
C ARG A 36 -4.77 18.16 -6.11
N GLU A 37 -4.66 17.08 -6.89
CA GLU A 37 -5.55 16.81 -8.04
C GLU A 37 -7.03 16.76 -7.61
N PHE A 38 -7.29 16.26 -6.39
CA PHE A 38 -8.61 16.28 -5.76
C PHE A 38 -8.54 16.81 -4.33
N LYS A 39 -9.69 17.23 -3.80
CA LYS A 39 -9.86 17.52 -2.37
C LYS A 39 -9.92 16.22 -1.57
N PHE A 40 -8.75 15.61 -1.33
CA PHE A 40 -8.63 14.41 -0.51
C PHE A 40 -8.93 14.68 0.96
N HIS A 41 -9.44 13.66 1.67
CA HIS A 41 -9.73 13.76 3.10
C HIS A 41 -8.48 14.16 3.90
N LYS A 42 -8.61 15.05 4.89
CA LYS A 42 -7.50 15.54 5.73
C LYS A 42 -6.66 14.40 6.33
N GLN A 43 -7.31 13.40 6.92
CA GLN A 43 -6.66 12.15 7.38
C GLN A 43 -5.72 11.50 6.35
N LYS A 44 -6.09 11.44 5.05
CA LYS A 44 -5.24 10.86 4.00
C LYS A 44 -4.00 11.74 3.78
N ILE A 45 -4.19 13.06 3.72
CA ILE A 45 -3.09 14.00 3.52
C ILE A 45 -2.07 13.92 4.66
N ALA A 46 -2.54 13.94 5.91
CA ALA A 46 -1.65 13.83 7.05
C ALA A 46 -0.98 12.47 7.17
N PHE A 47 -1.68 11.37 6.83
CA PHE A 47 -1.06 10.05 6.76
C PHE A 47 0.07 10.02 5.74
N HIS A 48 -0.14 10.54 4.53
CA HIS A 48 0.93 10.63 3.53
C HIS A 48 2.07 11.53 4.01
N ARG A 49 1.78 12.72 4.55
CA ARG A 49 2.82 13.62 5.08
C ARG A 49 3.65 12.93 6.17
N ALA A 50 3.01 12.40 7.20
CA ALA A 50 3.70 11.78 8.34
C ALA A 50 4.55 10.57 7.90
N SER A 51 3.97 9.67 7.09
CA SER A 51 4.70 8.48 6.60
C SER A 51 5.85 8.85 5.66
N MET A 52 5.70 9.87 4.81
CA MET A 52 6.79 10.36 3.97
C MET A 52 7.91 11.02 4.77
N LYS A 53 7.60 11.83 5.79
CA LYS A 53 8.63 12.44 6.66
C LYS A 53 9.36 11.40 7.51
N PHE A 54 8.65 10.38 7.97
CA PHE A 54 9.27 9.20 8.57
C PHE A 54 10.20 8.51 7.57
N PHE A 55 9.72 8.26 6.34
CA PHE A 55 10.50 7.59 5.30
C PHE A 55 11.74 8.39 4.85
N GLN A 56 11.64 9.72 4.77
CA GLN A 56 12.79 10.60 4.58
C GLN A 56 13.86 10.32 5.63
N THR A 57 13.48 10.33 6.91
CA THR A 57 14.40 10.04 8.02
C THR A 57 14.98 8.64 7.93
N TYR A 58 14.18 7.65 7.52
CA TYR A 58 14.63 6.28 7.29
C TYR A 58 15.71 6.21 6.19
N LEU A 59 15.49 6.86 5.05
CA LEU A 59 16.46 6.91 3.94
C LEU A 59 17.77 7.59 4.39
N GLU A 60 17.68 8.74 5.05
CA GLU A 60 18.83 9.51 5.53
C GLU A 60 19.66 8.72 6.56
N LYS A 61 19.00 8.00 7.48
CA LYS A 61 19.67 7.10 8.44
C LYS A 61 20.40 5.94 7.76
N ASN A 62 19.97 5.54 6.57
CA ASN A 62 20.64 4.53 5.74
C ASN A 62 21.69 5.15 4.80
N GLY A 63 22.06 6.42 4.98
CA GLY A 63 23.14 7.09 4.25
C GLY A 63 22.72 7.74 2.93
N ALA A 64 21.44 7.74 2.59
CA ALA A 64 20.95 8.39 1.38
C ALA A 64 20.86 9.91 1.55
N LYS A 65 21.19 10.67 0.50
CA LYS A 65 20.86 12.09 0.42
C LYS A 65 19.44 12.23 -0.14
N VAL A 66 18.56 12.87 0.63
CA VAL A 66 17.14 13.05 0.24
C VAL A 66 16.85 14.52 -0.05
N ILE A 67 16.30 14.78 -1.23
CA ILE A 67 15.64 16.03 -1.60
C ILE A 67 14.14 15.81 -1.42
N TYR A 68 13.56 16.46 -0.41
CA TYR A 68 12.12 16.40 -0.16
C TYR A 68 11.41 17.51 -0.93
N ILE A 69 10.49 17.14 -1.83
CA ILE A 69 9.67 18.09 -2.61
C ILE A 69 8.26 18.08 -2.05
N GLU A 70 7.89 19.17 -1.38
CA GLU A 70 6.59 19.32 -0.72
C GLU A 70 5.50 19.73 -1.71
N SER A 71 4.23 19.41 -1.43
CA SER A 71 3.10 19.60 -2.36
C SER A 71 2.86 21.05 -2.81
N GLY A 72 3.44 22.03 -2.12
CA GLY A 72 3.34 23.45 -2.49
C GLY A 72 4.42 23.91 -3.47
N ASP A 73 5.44 23.08 -3.72
CA ASP A 73 6.52 23.36 -4.66
C ASP A 73 6.08 23.06 -6.10
N ASP A 74 6.51 23.85 -7.06
CA ASP A 74 6.21 23.64 -8.48
C ASP A 74 6.71 22.27 -8.99
N LEU A 75 7.82 21.76 -8.43
CA LEU A 75 8.38 20.45 -8.74
C LEU A 75 7.56 19.29 -8.18
N SER A 76 6.59 19.55 -7.30
CA SER A 76 5.67 18.51 -6.80
C SER A 76 4.73 18.00 -7.88
N ASP A 77 4.55 18.75 -8.96
CA ASP A 77 3.94 18.25 -10.18
C ASP A 77 5.03 17.71 -11.09
N ILE A 78 5.10 16.39 -11.25
CA ILE A 78 6.11 15.74 -12.08
C ILE A 78 6.15 16.29 -13.52
N ARG A 79 5.07 16.91 -14.03
CA ARG A 79 5.05 17.56 -15.35
C ARG A 79 6.04 18.72 -15.44
N ASN A 80 6.36 19.37 -14.32
CA ASN A 80 7.29 20.49 -14.23
C ASN A 80 8.73 20.05 -13.97
N PHE A 81 8.96 18.77 -13.68
CA PHE A 81 10.27 18.26 -13.25
C PHE A 81 11.38 18.38 -14.32
N GLN A 82 11.02 18.69 -15.57
CA GLN A 82 11.98 19.02 -16.62
C GLN A 82 12.89 20.20 -16.25
N THR A 83 12.40 21.15 -15.45
CA THR A 83 13.19 22.30 -14.99
C THR A 83 14.35 21.84 -14.10
N GLU A 84 14.08 20.93 -13.17
CA GLU A 84 15.08 20.32 -12.29
C GLU A 84 16.05 19.45 -13.08
N ILE A 85 15.55 18.66 -14.04
CA ILE A 85 16.41 17.85 -14.94
C ILE A 85 17.48 18.72 -15.62
N ARG A 86 17.07 19.87 -16.16
CA ARG A 86 17.99 20.81 -16.84
C ARG A 86 18.92 21.50 -15.86
N LYS A 87 18.39 22.01 -14.74
CA LYS A 87 19.16 22.75 -13.74
C LYS A 87 20.27 21.90 -13.13
N GLU A 88 19.96 20.65 -12.80
CA GLU A 88 20.88 19.72 -12.15
C GLU A 88 21.68 18.87 -13.13
N ASN A 89 21.45 19.03 -14.45
CA ASN A 89 22.04 18.21 -15.51
C ASN A 89 21.83 16.70 -15.29
N ILE A 90 20.61 16.32 -14.89
CA ILE A 90 20.21 14.92 -14.70
C ILE A 90 20.16 14.24 -16.07
N THR A 91 20.78 13.06 -16.15
CA THR A 91 20.87 12.25 -17.37
C THR A 91 20.15 10.92 -17.23
N GLU A 92 19.89 10.48 -15.99
CA GLU A 92 19.21 9.21 -15.70
C GLU A 92 18.26 9.36 -14.51
N ILE A 93 17.06 8.80 -14.63
CA ILE A 93 16.07 8.73 -13.55
C ILE A 93 15.69 7.27 -13.33
N ASN A 94 15.74 6.85 -12.07
CA ASN A 94 15.29 5.55 -11.62
C ASN A 94 13.98 5.67 -10.85
N VAL A 95 12.99 4.86 -11.22
CA VAL A 95 11.69 4.77 -10.54
C VAL A 95 11.27 3.31 -10.42
N ILE A 96 10.43 2.99 -9.45
CA ILE A 96 9.62 1.76 -9.56
C ILE A 96 8.37 2.06 -10.39
N SER A 97 7.82 1.04 -11.05
CA SER A 97 6.64 1.17 -11.91
C SER A 97 5.50 1.86 -11.15
N PRO A 98 5.03 3.03 -11.61
CA PRO A 98 3.83 3.65 -11.06
C PRO A 98 2.63 2.72 -11.23
N SER A 99 1.72 2.75 -10.26
CA SER A 99 0.44 2.05 -10.33
C SER A 99 -0.68 2.90 -10.95
N ASP A 100 -0.36 4.13 -11.37
CA ASP A 100 -1.29 5.11 -11.91
C ASP A 100 -0.91 5.48 -13.36
N ASP A 101 -1.88 5.38 -14.27
CA ASP A 101 -1.69 5.63 -15.71
C ASP A 101 -1.27 7.08 -16.00
N TRP A 102 -1.85 8.06 -15.31
CA TRP A 102 -1.53 9.46 -15.54
C TRP A 102 -0.09 9.73 -15.10
N LEU A 103 0.31 9.22 -13.94
CA LEU A 103 1.68 9.36 -13.44
C LEU A 103 2.69 8.67 -14.36
N GLU A 104 2.43 7.43 -14.81
CA GLU A 104 3.29 6.72 -15.75
C GLU A 104 3.48 7.51 -17.06
N ARG A 105 2.39 8.03 -17.63
CA ARG A 105 2.44 8.85 -18.85
C ARG A 105 3.16 10.18 -18.65
N ARG A 106 2.94 10.85 -17.52
CA ARG A 106 3.62 12.12 -17.18
C ARG A 106 5.13 11.90 -17.03
N LEU A 107 5.55 10.83 -16.34
CA LEU A 107 6.96 10.45 -16.19
C LEU A 107 7.64 10.17 -17.53
N LYS A 108 7.04 9.33 -18.38
CA LYS A 108 7.58 9.04 -19.73
C LYS A 108 7.75 10.30 -20.56
N LYS A 109 6.80 11.23 -20.47
CA LYS A 109 6.88 12.50 -21.18
C LYS A 109 8.00 13.40 -20.64
N VAL A 110 8.12 13.55 -19.32
CA VAL A 110 9.13 14.46 -18.73
C VAL A 110 10.55 13.93 -18.94
N THR A 111 10.71 12.63 -19.11
CA THR A 111 11.98 11.93 -19.30
C THR A 111 12.30 11.60 -20.76
N GLU A 112 11.57 12.13 -21.73
CA GLU A 112 11.72 11.77 -23.16
C GLU A 112 13.14 11.96 -23.73
N ASN A 113 13.95 12.84 -23.13
CA ASN A 113 15.31 13.19 -23.58
C ASN A 113 16.42 12.64 -22.67
N ILE A 114 16.08 11.80 -21.68
CA ILE A 114 17.03 11.22 -20.73
C ILE A 114 16.72 9.73 -20.52
N GLN A 115 17.59 9.00 -19.84
CA GLN A 115 17.35 7.59 -19.57
C GLN A 115 16.37 7.42 -18.40
N LEU A 116 15.28 6.69 -18.63
CA LEU A 116 14.33 6.29 -17.58
C LEU A 116 14.45 4.78 -17.33
N HIS A 117 14.87 4.43 -16.12
CA HIS A 117 14.90 3.04 -15.64
C HIS A 117 13.67 2.78 -14.77
N ILE A 118 12.83 1.83 -15.19
CA ILE A 118 11.61 1.44 -14.46
C ILE A 118 11.81 0.04 -13.89
N PHE A 119 11.81 -0.06 -12.56
CA PHE A 119 11.91 -1.32 -11.82
C PHE A 119 10.53 -1.87 -11.44
N ASP A 120 10.43 -3.17 -11.20
CA ASP A 120 9.18 -3.77 -10.71
C ASP A 120 8.81 -3.23 -9.32
N SER A 121 7.53 -2.94 -9.13
CA SER A 121 7.00 -2.44 -7.85
C SER A 121 6.70 -3.59 -6.90
N PRO A 122 7.20 -3.57 -5.64
CA PRO A 122 6.82 -4.53 -4.60
C PRO A 122 5.34 -4.43 -4.17
N GLN A 123 4.60 -3.44 -4.67
CA GLN A 123 3.18 -3.23 -4.36
C GLN A 123 2.28 -4.38 -4.85
N PHE A 124 2.76 -5.17 -5.82
CA PHE A 124 2.01 -6.28 -6.40
C PHE A 124 2.80 -7.57 -6.29
N ILE A 125 2.09 -8.68 -6.03
CA ILE A 125 2.67 -10.04 -6.06
C ILE A 125 2.99 -10.47 -7.49
N ASN A 126 2.21 -9.96 -8.46
CA ASN A 126 2.37 -10.22 -9.88
C ASN A 126 3.20 -9.12 -10.53
N ASN A 127 4.14 -9.50 -11.38
CA ASN A 127 4.71 -8.59 -12.37
C ASN A 127 3.94 -8.68 -13.70
N LYS A 128 4.32 -7.86 -14.69
CA LYS A 128 3.67 -7.86 -16.00
C LYS A 128 3.69 -9.24 -16.69
N SER A 129 4.81 -9.95 -16.61
CA SER A 129 4.97 -11.28 -17.23
C SER A 129 4.06 -12.35 -16.59
N ASP A 130 3.77 -12.23 -15.29
CA ASP A 130 2.80 -13.12 -14.61
C ASP A 130 1.39 -12.91 -15.14
N LEU A 131 1.03 -11.64 -15.44
CA LEU A 131 -0.29 -11.23 -15.86
C LEU A 131 -0.59 -11.61 -17.32
N GLU A 132 0.41 -11.58 -18.21
CA GLU A 132 0.26 -11.88 -19.65
C GLU A 132 -0.40 -13.23 -19.92
N LYS A 133 -0.15 -14.23 -19.06
CA LYS A 133 -0.76 -15.57 -19.19
C LYS A 133 -2.27 -15.53 -19.00
N PHE A 134 -2.77 -14.69 -18.10
CA PHE A 134 -4.21 -14.59 -17.84
C PHE A 134 -4.87 -13.53 -18.72
N PHE A 135 -4.27 -12.36 -18.83
CA PHE A 135 -4.76 -11.18 -19.56
C PHE A 135 -4.31 -11.19 -21.03
N ASN A 136 -4.67 -12.26 -21.75
CA ASN A 136 -4.44 -12.37 -23.19
C ASN A 136 -5.48 -11.50 -23.94
N PRO A 137 -5.06 -10.57 -24.84
CA PRO A 137 -5.94 -9.74 -25.66
C PRO A 137 -7.04 -10.49 -26.44
N GLU A 138 -6.85 -11.78 -26.74
CA GLU A 138 -7.85 -12.61 -27.42
C GLU A 138 -9.03 -13.01 -26.52
N LYS A 139 -8.89 -12.93 -25.19
CA LYS A 139 -9.98 -13.24 -24.26
C LYS A 139 -11.00 -12.11 -24.23
N LYS A 140 -12.27 -12.46 -24.45
CA LYS A 140 -13.40 -11.51 -24.44
C LYS A 140 -13.82 -11.07 -23.04
N PHE A 141 -13.60 -11.91 -22.02
CA PHE A 141 -14.05 -11.66 -20.65
C PHE A 141 -13.00 -12.11 -19.64
N TYR A 142 -12.91 -11.36 -18.55
CA TYR A 142 -12.07 -11.67 -17.41
C TYR A 142 -12.94 -11.86 -16.17
N PHE A 143 -12.70 -12.95 -15.44
CA PHE A 143 -13.40 -13.24 -14.18
C PHE A 143 -12.39 -13.28 -13.03
N GLN A 144 -12.63 -12.52 -11.98
CA GLN A 144 -11.77 -12.48 -10.79
C GLN A 144 -11.56 -13.88 -10.20
N THR A 145 -12.61 -14.70 -10.15
CA THR A 145 -12.51 -16.06 -9.59
C THR A 145 -11.58 -16.96 -10.41
N ALA A 146 -11.56 -16.82 -11.74
CA ALA A 146 -10.66 -17.59 -12.59
C ALA A 146 -9.21 -17.15 -12.38
N PHE A 147 -8.98 -15.83 -12.30
CA PHE A 147 -7.66 -15.27 -11.99
C PHE A 147 -7.16 -15.74 -10.62
N TYR A 148 -7.99 -15.62 -9.58
CA TYR A 148 -7.66 -16.02 -8.22
C TYR A 148 -7.30 -17.51 -8.09
N LYS A 149 -8.04 -18.41 -8.76
CA LYS A 149 -7.70 -19.84 -8.79
C LYS A 149 -6.34 -20.08 -9.43
N GLN A 150 -6.07 -19.42 -10.56
CA GLN A 150 -4.77 -19.51 -11.23
C GLN A 150 -3.63 -19.00 -10.34
N GLU A 151 -3.84 -17.88 -9.63
CA GLU A 151 -2.84 -17.32 -8.74
C GLU A 151 -2.57 -18.20 -7.53
N ARG A 152 -3.59 -18.82 -6.93
CA ARG A 152 -3.38 -19.82 -5.88
C ARG A 152 -2.54 -21.01 -6.34
N ILE A 153 -2.78 -21.50 -7.55
CA ILE A 153 -1.98 -22.58 -8.14
C ILE A 153 -0.54 -22.10 -8.37
N ARG A 154 -0.35 -20.94 -9.02
CA ARG A 154 0.97 -20.37 -9.33
C ARG A 154 1.80 -20.17 -8.06
N LEU A 155 1.20 -19.57 -7.04
CA LEU A 155 1.85 -19.21 -5.77
C LEU A 155 1.83 -20.34 -4.74
N HIS A 156 1.19 -21.47 -5.03
CA HIS A 156 0.99 -22.59 -4.11
C HIS A 156 0.34 -22.17 -2.77
N ILE A 157 -0.61 -21.23 -2.82
CA ILE A 157 -1.29 -20.70 -1.63
C ILE A 157 -2.51 -21.57 -1.28
N LEU A 158 -2.48 -22.15 -0.08
CA LEU A 158 -3.52 -23.06 0.43
C LEU A 158 -3.75 -24.24 -0.53
N MET A 159 -2.69 -24.80 -1.11
CA MET A 159 -2.76 -25.89 -2.08
C MET A 159 -2.24 -27.19 -1.47
N THR A 160 -2.98 -28.27 -1.66
CA THR A 160 -2.51 -29.62 -1.33
C THR A 160 -1.35 -30.03 -2.24
N LYS A 161 -0.57 -31.04 -1.81
CA LYS A 161 0.53 -31.60 -2.61
C LYS A 161 0.10 -32.12 -3.98
N ASP A 162 -1.16 -32.56 -4.11
CA ASP A 162 -1.73 -33.08 -5.35
C ASP A 162 -2.32 -31.97 -6.25
N GLY A 163 -2.06 -30.69 -5.93
CA GLY A 163 -2.50 -29.54 -6.73
C GLY A 163 -3.99 -29.19 -6.59
N LYS A 164 -4.69 -29.77 -5.61
CA LYS A 164 -6.09 -29.41 -5.26
C LYS A 164 -6.12 -28.31 -4.19
N PRO A 165 -7.16 -27.46 -4.14
CA PRO A 165 -7.28 -26.50 -3.05
C PRO A 165 -7.43 -27.22 -1.71
N GLU A 166 -6.76 -26.72 -0.67
CA GLU A 166 -7.00 -27.15 0.70
C GLU A 166 -8.49 -26.96 1.06
N GLY A 167 -9.03 -27.89 1.87
CA GLY A 167 -10.44 -27.91 2.25
C GLY A 167 -11.41 -28.15 1.09
N GLU A 168 -10.93 -28.65 -0.04
CA GLU A 168 -11.70 -29.07 -1.23
C GLU A 168 -12.50 -27.95 -1.93
N LYS A 169 -12.39 -26.70 -1.45
CA LYS A 169 -13.07 -25.53 -2.01
C LYS A 169 -12.07 -24.43 -2.32
N TRP A 170 -12.31 -23.72 -3.42
CA TRP A 170 -11.51 -22.55 -3.79
C TRP A 170 -11.83 -21.31 -2.94
N THR A 171 -13.05 -21.22 -2.42
CA THR A 171 -13.55 -20.09 -1.62
C THR A 171 -14.53 -20.60 -0.58
N PHE A 172 -14.61 -19.87 0.54
CA PHE A 172 -15.50 -20.13 1.66
C PHE A 172 -16.43 -18.93 1.94
N ASP A 173 -16.59 -18.02 0.97
CA ASP A 173 -17.34 -16.75 1.10
C ASP A 173 -18.76 -16.90 1.69
N ALA A 174 -19.48 -17.97 1.33
CA ALA A 174 -20.83 -18.22 1.85
C ALA A 174 -20.86 -18.42 3.38
N GLU A 175 -19.73 -18.78 3.99
CA GLU A 175 -19.58 -19.02 5.42
C GLU A 175 -19.26 -17.72 6.20
N ASN A 176 -18.96 -16.62 5.49
CA ASN A 176 -18.46 -15.34 6.04
C ASN A 176 -19.55 -14.29 6.32
N ARG A 177 -20.82 -14.71 6.42
CA ARG A 177 -21.99 -13.80 6.46
C ARG A 177 -22.76 -13.85 7.77
N LYS A 178 -22.12 -14.24 8.88
CA LYS A 178 -22.82 -14.30 10.18
C LYS A 178 -23.03 -12.90 10.73
N LYS A 179 -24.14 -12.70 11.44
CA LYS A 179 -24.43 -11.46 12.15
C LYS A 179 -23.51 -11.33 13.36
N TYR A 180 -23.06 -10.11 13.64
CA TYR A 180 -22.35 -9.80 14.88
C TYR A 180 -23.27 -10.05 16.09
N PRO A 181 -22.84 -10.77 17.14
CA PRO A 181 -23.69 -11.04 18.29
C PRO A 181 -23.99 -9.76 19.07
N LYS A 182 -25.27 -9.56 19.45
CA LYS A 182 -25.75 -8.31 20.08
C LYS A 182 -25.00 -7.88 21.35
N ASN A 183 -24.45 -8.83 22.10
CA ASN A 183 -23.78 -8.60 23.39
C ASN A 183 -22.28 -8.89 23.34
N GLN A 184 -21.71 -9.11 22.15
CA GLN A 184 -20.28 -9.29 21.98
C GLN A 184 -19.65 -7.91 21.81
N ALA A 185 -18.61 -7.60 22.61
CA ALA A 185 -17.79 -6.43 22.37
C ALA A 185 -16.88 -6.69 21.16
N PRO A 186 -16.67 -5.70 20.27
CA PRO A 186 -15.60 -5.75 19.28
C PRO A 186 -14.23 -5.96 19.93
N PRO A 187 -13.31 -6.66 19.24
CA PRO A 187 -11.94 -6.75 19.72
C PRO A 187 -11.34 -5.36 19.91
N PHE A 188 -10.59 -5.20 21.00
CA PHE A 188 -9.90 -3.95 21.28
C PHE A 188 -8.85 -3.66 20.19
N ILE A 189 -8.68 -2.39 19.84
CA ILE A 189 -7.66 -1.91 18.91
C ILE A 189 -6.75 -0.96 19.66
N HIS A 190 -5.47 -1.29 19.72
CA HIS A 190 -4.45 -0.37 20.21
C HIS A 190 -4.03 0.53 19.03
N PHE A 191 -4.48 1.77 19.06
CA PHE A 191 -4.14 2.78 18.07
C PHE A 191 -2.69 3.26 18.23
N PRO A 192 -2.03 3.70 17.15
CA PRO A 192 -0.67 4.21 17.25
C PRO A 192 -0.62 5.47 18.10
N GLU A 193 0.50 5.63 18.80
CA GLU A 193 0.76 6.80 19.62
C GLU A 193 1.14 8.01 18.77
N THR A 194 0.92 9.20 19.31
CA THR A 194 1.26 10.44 18.61
C THR A 194 2.77 10.69 18.62
N SER A 195 3.38 10.70 17.43
CA SER A 195 4.77 11.06 17.21
C SER A 195 4.94 12.51 16.74
N GLU A 196 6.18 13.01 16.75
CA GLU A 196 6.49 14.34 16.21
C GLU A 196 6.19 14.45 14.70
N PHE A 197 6.30 13.34 13.94
CA PHE A 197 5.91 13.30 12.53
C PHE A 197 4.40 13.48 12.35
N TRP A 198 3.58 12.91 13.24
CA TRP A 198 2.13 13.09 13.19
C TRP A 198 1.73 14.52 13.57
N LYS A 199 2.33 15.09 14.63
CA LYS A 199 2.10 16.50 15.03
C LYS A 199 2.45 17.47 13.91
N GLU A 200 3.59 17.26 13.25
CA GLU A 200 3.98 18.06 12.08
C GLU A 200 2.96 17.92 10.95
N ALA A 201 2.54 16.69 10.64
CA ALA A 201 1.56 16.44 9.59
C ALA A 201 0.18 17.04 9.88
N LEU A 202 -0.24 17.10 11.14
CA LEU A 202 -1.47 17.79 11.58
C LEU A 202 -1.41 19.27 11.23
N ASN A 203 -0.35 19.96 11.69
CA ASN A 203 -0.16 21.39 11.44
C ASN A 203 -0.07 21.67 9.94
N TYR A 204 0.72 20.88 9.21
CA TYR A 204 0.85 20.95 7.76
C TYR A 204 -0.51 20.82 7.04
N THR A 205 -1.32 19.85 7.46
CA THR A 205 -2.61 19.56 6.84
C THR A 205 -3.62 20.67 7.13
N GLU A 206 -3.69 21.17 8.36
CA GLU A 206 -4.59 22.27 8.70
C GLU A 206 -4.18 23.59 8.04
N GLU A 207 -2.88 23.87 7.91
CA GLU A 207 -2.41 25.08 7.24
C GLU A 207 -2.71 25.05 5.73
N LYS A 208 -2.37 23.94 5.06
CA LYS A 208 -2.34 23.89 3.58
C LYS A 208 -3.58 23.26 2.94
N PHE A 209 -4.38 22.55 3.73
CA PHE A 209 -5.54 21.77 3.27
C PHE A 209 -6.77 22.00 4.17
N SER A 210 -6.87 23.14 4.86
CA SER A 210 -8.01 23.50 5.72
C SER A 210 -9.39 23.30 5.08
N ASN A 211 -9.51 23.56 3.77
CA ASN A 211 -10.75 23.47 2.99
C ASN A 211 -11.03 22.07 2.39
N ASN A 212 -10.21 21.07 2.72
CA ASN A 212 -10.44 19.68 2.32
C ASN A 212 -11.45 18.99 3.27
N PRO A 213 -12.16 17.95 2.79
CA PRO A 213 -13.16 17.27 3.60
C PRO A 213 -12.54 16.48 4.76
N GLY A 214 -13.37 16.24 5.77
CA GLY A 214 -13.02 15.39 6.90
C GLY A 214 -12.28 16.11 8.02
N GLU A 215 -12.31 15.48 9.18
CA GLU A 215 -11.57 15.91 10.37
C GLU A 215 -10.32 15.07 10.53
N ILE A 216 -9.38 15.59 11.29
CA ILE A 216 -8.17 14.88 11.65
C ILE A 216 -8.02 14.85 13.17
N SER A 217 -7.77 13.67 13.71
CA SER A 217 -7.62 13.48 15.15
C SER A 217 -6.21 13.81 15.62
N GLU A 218 -6.09 14.26 16.86
CA GLU A 218 -4.79 14.49 17.51
C GLU A 218 -3.92 13.22 17.49
N ASN A 219 -4.53 12.05 17.65
CA ASN A 219 -3.85 10.75 17.52
C ASN A 219 -4.01 10.18 16.12
N PRO A 220 -2.97 9.50 15.58
CA PRO A 220 -3.05 8.85 14.28
C PRO A 220 -4.04 7.67 14.31
N LEU A 221 -4.79 7.50 13.23
CA LEU A 221 -5.65 6.32 13.03
C LEU A 221 -4.90 5.13 12.42
N TYR A 222 -3.74 5.40 11.80
CA TYR A 222 -2.95 4.40 11.07
C TYR A 222 -1.47 4.55 11.42
N PRO A 223 -0.73 3.44 11.56
CA PRO A 223 0.74 3.43 11.65
C PRO A 223 1.40 4.25 10.54
N ILE A 224 2.50 4.95 10.85
CA ILE A 224 3.21 5.77 9.85
C ILE A 224 4.61 5.24 9.52
N SER A 225 5.11 4.30 10.32
CA SER A 225 6.40 3.63 10.15
C SER A 225 6.25 2.16 9.75
N HIS A 226 7.33 1.56 9.26
CA HIS A 226 7.37 0.12 8.97
C HIS A 226 7.19 -0.71 10.23
N GLU A 227 7.85 -0.32 11.32
CA GLU A 227 7.81 -1.02 12.60
C GLU A 227 6.39 -1.03 13.18
N GLU A 228 5.76 0.13 13.33
CA GLU A 228 4.37 0.23 13.81
C GLU A 228 3.39 -0.51 12.88
N SER A 229 3.65 -0.52 11.57
CA SER A 229 2.80 -1.24 10.61
C SER A 229 2.87 -2.76 10.80
N GLN A 230 4.04 -3.28 11.14
CA GLN A 230 4.21 -4.70 11.46
C GLN A 230 3.54 -5.04 12.80
N GLU A 231 3.69 -4.19 13.81
CA GLU A 231 3.01 -4.34 15.11
C GLU A 231 1.49 -4.31 14.96
N TRP A 232 0.96 -3.42 14.12
CA TRP A 232 -0.47 -3.35 13.80
C TRP A 232 -0.97 -4.62 13.12
N PHE A 233 -0.17 -5.19 12.20
CA PHE A 233 -0.52 -6.43 11.54
C PHE A 233 -0.47 -7.63 12.51
N GLU A 234 0.53 -7.69 13.40
CA GLU A 234 0.60 -8.71 14.45
C GLU A 234 -0.58 -8.60 15.41
N GLN A 235 -0.96 -7.38 15.81
CA GLN A 235 -2.18 -7.13 16.59
C GLN A 235 -3.45 -7.63 15.88
N PHE A 236 -3.57 -7.44 14.56
CA PHE A 236 -4.68 -8.01 13.80
C PHE A 236 -4.70 -9.54 13.88
N LEU A 237 -3.55 -10.19 13.68
CA LEU A 237 -3.44 -11.65 13.74
C LEU A 237 -3.83 -12.18 15.12
N ASP A 238 -3.37 -11.54 16.19
CA ASP A 238 -3.59 -11.99 17.56
C ASP A 238 -5.03 -11.78 18.04
N TYR A 239 -5.65 -10.64 17.72
CA TYR A 239 -6.91 -10.24 18.35
C TYR A 239 -8.14 -10.28 17.43
N ARG A 240 -7.96 -10.18 16.12
CA ARG A 240 -9.07 -9.97 15.17
C ARG A 240 -9.21 -11.08 14.13
N PHE A 241 -8.11 -11.69 13.72
CA PHE A 241 -8.07 -12.63 12.60
C PHE A 241 -8.91 -13.88 12.80
N GLN A 242 -8.99 -14.41 14.04
CA GLN A 242 -9.76 -15.63 14.35
C GLN A 242 -11.23 -15.54 13.89
N ASP A 243 -11.86 -14.38 14.08
CA ASP A 243 -13.27 -14.15 13.72
C ASP A 243 -13.42 -13.22 12.50
N PHE A 244 -12.33 -12.94 11.77
CA PHE A 244 -12.33 -12.03 10.62
C PHE A 244 -13.35 -12.44 9.57
N GLY A 245 -13.28 -13.70 9.09
CA GLY A 245 -14.20 -14.15 8.06
C GLY A 245 -15.64 -14.29 8.59
N VAL A 246 -15.84 -14.70 9.84
CA VAL A 246 -17.18 -14.89 10.45
C VAL A 246 -18.03 -13.62 10.30
N TYR A 247 -17.41 -12.48 10.56
CA TYR A 247 -18.05 -11.17 10.66
C TYR A 247 -17.66 -10.21 9.54
N GLU A 248 -17.12 -10.71 8.43
CA GLU A 248 -16.60 -9.91 7.32
C GLU A 248 -17.67 -8.97 6.72
N ASP A 249 -18.92 -9.43 6.66
CA ASP A 249 -20.06 -8.66 6.13
C ASP A 249 -20.91 -8.00 7.25
N ALA A 250 -20.49 -8.09 8.52
CA ALA A 250 -21.26 -7.55 9.62
C ALA A 250 -21.13 -6.02 9.71
N ILE A 251 -22.25 -5.33 9.95
CA ILE A 251 -22.29 -3.89 10.23
C ILE A 251 -22.94 -3.69 11.60
N VAL A 252 -22.22 -3.01 12.49
CA VAL A 252 -22.70 -2.69 13.84
C VAL A 252 -22.67 -1.18 14.01
N GLN A 253 -23.77 -0.62 14.53
CA GLN A 253 -23.88 0.82 14.72
C GLN A 253 -22.80 1.31 15.68
N LYS A 254 -22.10 2.39 15.31
CA LYS A 254 -20.99 3.02 16.06
C LYS A 254 -19.69 2.22 16.12
N GLU A 255 -19.60 1.08 15.42
CA GLU A 255 -18.38 0.27 15.36
C GLU A 255 -17.81 0.30 13.93
N SER A 256 -16.70 1.00 13.74
CA SER A 256 -16.13 1.24 12.40
C SER A 256 -15.16 0.15 11.93
N TYR A 257 -14.64 -0.68 12.84
CA TYR A 257 -13.50 -1.57 12.55
C TYR A 257 -13.82 -3.06 12.70
N LEU A 258 -14.60 -3.45 13.72
CA LEU A 258 -14.91 -4.84 14.06
C LEU A 258 -13.65 -5.73 14.01
N ASN A 259 -13.68 -6.81 13.22
CA ASN A 259 -12.57 -7.74 13.06
C ASN A 259 -11.67 -7.40 11.87
N HIS A 260 -11.89 -6.28 11.17
CA HIS A 260 -11.11 -5.96 9.98
C HIS A 260 -9.65 -5.67 10.30
N SER A 261 -8.79 -5.94 9.32
CA SER A 261 -7.34 -5.78 9.46
C SER A 261 -6.89 -4.32 9.41
N ILE A 262 -7.60 -3.48 8.65
CA ILE A 262 -7.29 -2.07 8.43
C ILE A 262 -5.87 -1.88 7.86
N LEU A 263 -5.40 -2.85 7.07
CA LEU A 263 -4.07 -2.83 6.46
C LEU A 263 -4.02 -2.06 5.14
N SER A 264 -5.16 -1.66 4.57
CA SER A 264 -5.20 -1.08 3.22
C SER A 264 -4.37 0.18 3.07
N PRO A 265 -4.34 1.17 4.01
CA PRO A 265 -3.46 2.32 3.86
C PRO A 265 -1.98 1.94 3.92
N LEU A 266 -1.64 0.94 4.75
CA LEU A 266 -0.26 0.48 4.98
C LEU A 266 0.30 -0.29 3.78
N ILE A 267 -0.53 -1.15 3.17
CA ILE A 267 -0.18 -1.88 1.96
C ILE A 267 -0.08 -0.90 0.78
N ASN A 268 -1.05 0.01 0.65
CA ASN A 268 -1.10 0.94 -0.48
C ASN A 268 -0.04 2.05 -0.41
N SER A 269 0.56 2.31 0.76
CA SER A 269 1.70 3.21 0.90
C SER A 269 3.05 2.51 0.81
N GLY A 270 3.08 1.18 0.84
CA GLY A 270 4.31 0.38 0.85
C GLY A 270 4.91 0.14 2.24
N LEU A 271 4.26 0.59 3.32
CA LEU A 271 4.67 0.29 4.69
C LEU A 271 4.56 -1.20 5.03
N LEU A 272 3.66 -1.92 4.36
CA LEU A 272 3.57 -3.38 4.33
C LEU A 272 3.63 -3.90 2.89
N GLN A 273 4.30 -5.04 2.70
CA GLN A 273 4.30 -5.72 1.40
C GLN A 273 3.21 -6.80 1.35
N PRO A 274 2.39 -6.87 0.28
CA PRO A 274 1.28 -7.84 0.21
C PRO A 274 1.72 -9.29 0.37
N ILE A 275 2.86 -9.68 -0.23
CA ILE A 275 3.35 -11.06 -0.15
C ILE A 275 3.78 -11.44 1.28
N GLU A 276 4.35 -10.48 2.02
CA GLU A 276 4.71 -10.68 3.43
C GLU A 276 3.46 -10.85 4.29
N VAL A 277 2.41 -10.04 4.04
CA VAL A 277 1.11 -10.16 4.72
C VAL A 277 0.49 -11.54 4.48
N VAL A 278 0.49 -12.02 3.23
CA VAL A 278 -0.01 -13.36 2.91
C VAL A 278 0.80 -14.44 3.62
N ASN A 279 2.12 -14.43 3.48
CA ASN A 279 2.99 -15.46 4.05
C ASN A 279 2.88 -15.53 5.58
N LYS A 280 2.93 -14.38 6.26
CA LYS A 280 2.77 -14.33 7.73
C LYS A 280 1.39 -14.79 8.17
N THR A 281 0.32 -14.40 7.46
CA THR A 281 -1.04 -14.87 7.75
C THR A 281 -1.14 -16.39 7.65
N LEU A 282 -0.55 -17.00 6.61
CA LEU A 282 -0.57 -18.46 6.43
C LEU A 282 0.20 -19.19 7.55
N ILE A 283 1.38 -18.69 7.91
CA ILE A 283 2.18 -19.25 9.01
C ILE A 283 1.41 -19.14 10.34
N PHE A 284 0.81 -17.99 10.60
CA PHE A 284 0.02 -17.76 11.81
C PHE A 284 -1.20 -18.68 11.87
N ALA A 285 -1.93 -18.81 10.77
CA ALA A 285 -3.09 -19.68 10.67
C ALA A 285 -2.74 -21.14 10.95
N GLN A 286 -1.65 -21.63 10.36
CA GLN A 286 -1.17 -23.00 10.57
C GLN A 286 -0.78 -23.24 12.03
N LYS A 287 -0.02 -22.31 12.63
CA LYS A 287 0.45 -22.41 14.02
C LYS A 287 -0.71 -22.41 15.02
N ASN A 288 -1.70 -21.54 14.80
CA ASN A 288 -2.83 -21.34 15.72
C ASN A 288 -4.07 -22.15 15.36
N LYS A 289 -3.98 -23.02 14.34
CA LYS A 289 -5.10 -23.86 13.85
C LYS A 289 -6.35 -23.05 13.51
N ILE A 290 -6.15 -21.87 12.91
CA ILE A 290 -7.25 -21.02 12.45
C ILE A 290 -8.00 -21.77 11.33
N PRO A 291 -9.32 -21.91 11.42
CA PRO A 291 -10.11 -22.59 10.38
C PRO A 291 -9.88 -22.01 8.98
N LEU A 292 -9.82 -22.90 7.99
CA LEU A 292 -9.44 -22.56 6.62
C LEU A 292 -10.38 -21.53 5.97
N ASN A 293 -11.66 -21.55 6.33
CA ASN A 293 -12.66 -20.60 5.85
C ASN A 293 -12.36 -19.14 6.22
N TRP A 294 -11.59 -18.90 7.29
CA TRP A 294 -11.15 -17.56 7.71
C TRP A 294 -9.84 -17.12 7.07
N THR A 295 -9.11 -18.06 6.48
CA THR A 295 -7.79 -17.86 5.85
C THR A 295 -7.88 -17.72 4.33
N ALA A 296 -8.95 -18.25 3.73
CA ALA A 296 -9.19 -18.19 2.29
C ALA A 296 -9.97 -16.90 1.96
N PRO A 297 -9.46 -16.02 1.07
CA PRO A 297 -10.11 -14.76 0.77
C PRO A 297 -11.45 -14.90 0.05
N LYS A 298 -12.24 -13.82 0.16
CA LYS A 298 -13.53 -13.59 -0.47
C LYS A 298 -13.51 -13.87 -1.97
N LYS A 299 -14.61 -14.42 -2.49
CA LYS A 299 -14.92 -14.29 -3.92
C LYS A 299 -15.49 -12.87 -4.10
N LEU A 300 -14.83 -12.01 -4.88
CA LEU A 300 -15.49 -10.79 -5.36
C LEU A 300 -16.49 -11.24 -6.42
N ASP A 301 -17.71 -11.58 -5.99
CA ASP A 301 -18.83 -11.69 -6.90
C ASP A 301 -19.07 -10.28 -7.46
N THR A 302 -18.93 -10.18 -8.78
CA THR A 302 -19.12 -9.00 -9.61
C THR A 302 -20.35 -8.20 -9.18
N PHE A 303 -20.16 -6.96 -8.72
CA PHE A 303 -20.65 -5.72 -9.33
C PHE A 303 -19.76 -4.54 -8.91
#